data_AF-A0A2W4KMH3-F1
#
_entry.id   AF-A0A2W4KMH3-F1
#
_cell.length_a   1.000
_cell.length_b   1.000
_cell.length_c   1.000
_cell.angle_alpha   90.00
_cell.angle_beta   90.00
_cell.angle_gamma   90.00
#
_symmetry.space_group_name_H-M   'P 1'
#
loop_
_entity.id
_entity.type
_entity.pdbx_description
1 polymer ?
#
loop_
_entity_poly.entity_id
_entity_poly.type
_entity_poly.pdbx_seq_one_letter_code
_entity_poly.pdbx_strand_id
1 'polypeptide(L)'
;MLELGPSARELHIGLRDAIDEAGVDLIFACGPNMEHLFTILEPDRRAAWAPSSEGLMDQLLDAVRPGDAVMIKGSLGSRMALLVEALKGWFSA
;
A
#
# COMPACT_ATOMS: atom_id res chain seq x y z
N MET A 1 9.38 2.34 1.66
CA MET A 1 10.29 3.22 2.44
C MET A 1 11.56 3.44 1.62
N LEU A 2 11.99 4.69 1.43
CA LEU A 2 13.25 5.04 0.76
C LEU A 2 14.37 5.28 1.79
N GLU A 3 15.61 5.40 1.32
CA GLU A 3 16.80 5.72 2.14
C GLU A 3 17.22 4.65 3.19
N LEU A 4 16.83 3.40 2.99
CA LEU A 4 17.15 2.30 3.93
C LEU A 4 18.43 1.50 3.59
N GLY A 5 19.06 1.80 2.46
CA GLY A 5 20.30 1.13 2.04
C GLY A 5 20.15 -0.40 1.94
N PRO A 6 21.20 -1.18 2.29
CA PRO A 6 21.20 -2.64 2.21
C PRO A 6 20.10 -3.33 3.04
N SER A 7 19.63 -2.70 4.12
CA SER A 7 18.59 -3.24 5.01
C SER A 7 17.17 -3.05 4.46
N ALA A 8 17.01 -2.42 3.29
CA ALA A 8 15.69 -2.11 2.75
C ALA A 8 14.78 -3.34 2.66
N ARG A 9 15.27 -4.46 2.13
CA ARG A 9 14.48 -5.69 1.99
C ARG A 9 13.96 -6.19 3.35
N GLU A 10 14.86 -6.37 4.30
CA GLU A 10 14.54 -6.89 5.63
C GLU A 10 13.55 -6.00 6.37
N LEU A 11 13.79 -4.68 6.35
CA LEU A 11 12.92 -3.71 7.00
C LEU A 11 11.51 -3.64 6.38
N HIS A 12 11.37 -3.89 5.07
CA HIS A 12 10.04 -3.96 4.45
C HIS A 12 9.32 -5.26 4.82
N ILE A 13 10.02 -6.39 4.81
CA ILE A 13 9.46 -7.69 5.26
C ILE A 13 9.00 -7.60 6.72
N GLY A 14 9.80 -6.95 7.59
CA GLY A 14 9.49 -6.77 9.01
C GLY A 14 8.25 -5.92 9.30
N LEU A 15 7.67 -5.25 8.30
CA LEU A 15 6.38 -4.57 8.48
C LEU A 15 5.20 -5.54 8.68
N ARG A 16 5.37 -6.83 8.37
CA ARG A 16 4.32 -7.85 8.53
C ARG A 16 3.77 -7.85 9.96
N ASP A 17 4.63 -7.92 10.97
CA ASP A 17 4.17 -8.06 12.36
C ASP A 17 3.27 -6.90 12.78
N ALA A 18 3.61 -5.66 12.39
CA ALA A 18 2.80 -4.48 12.66
C ALA A 18 1.47 -4.48 11.86
N ILE A 19 1.48 -4.99 10.64
CA ILE A 19 0.28 -5.14 9.80
C ILE A 19 -0.66 -6.19 10.39
N ASP A 20 -0.11 -7.27 10.94
CA ASP A 20 -0.84 -8.37 11.58
C ASP A 20 -1.45 -7.89 12.91
N GLU A 21 -0.66 -7.23 13.75
CA GLU A 21 -1.12 -6.65 15.03
C GLU A 21 -2.23 -5.61 14.83
N ALA A 22 -2.14 -4.80 13.78
CA ALA A 22 -3.15 -3.81 13.45
C ALA A 22 -4.44 -4.41 12.86
N GLY A 23 -4.46 -5.70 12.52
CA GLY A 23 -5.63 -6.37 11.93
C GLY A 23 -6.03 -5.81 10.57
N VAL A 24 -5.07 -5.40 9.73
CA VAL A 24 -5.37 -4.79 8.42
C VAL A 24 -5.97 -5.83 7.47
N ASP A 25 -7.15 -5.54 6.92
CA ASP A 25 -7.88 -6.45 6.02
C ASP A 25 -7.25 -6.56 4.63
N LEU A 26 -6.93 -5.41 4.02
CA LEU A 26 -6.44 -5.34 2.64
C LEU A 26 -5.18 -4.48 2.55
N ILE A 27 -4.16 -5.00 1.87
CA ILE A 27 -2.90 -4.30 1.60
C ILE A 27 -2.80 -3.99 0.11
N PHE A 28 -2.57 -2.70 -0.18
CA PHE A 28 -2.13 -2.20 -1.47
C PHE A 28 -0.66 -1.81 -1.35
N ALA A 29 0.19 -2.33 -2.22
CA ALA A 29 1.63 -2.17 -2.13
C ALA A 29 2.22 -1.71 -3.45
N CYS A 30 3.25 -0.87 -3.44
CA CYS A 30 3.96 -0.56 -4.68
C CYS A 30 5.46 -0.41 -4.52
N GLY A 31 6.16 -0.71 -5.61
CA GLY A 31 7.61 -0.64 -5.71
C GLY A 31 8.31 -1.94 -5.26
N PRO A 32 9.58 -2.10 -5.64
CA PRO A 32 10.29 -3.39 -5.55
C PRO A 32 10.47 -3.85 -4.11
N ASN A 33 10.78 -2.96 -3.17
CA ASN A 33 10.96 -3.37 -1.78
C ASN A 33 9.64 -3.75 -1.08
N MET A 34 8.51 -3.12 -1.47
CA MET A 34 7.20 -3.50 -0.95
C MET A 34 6.69 -4.82 -1.55
N GLU A 35 7.17 -5.22 -2.74
CA GLU A 35 6.86 -6.54 -3.31
C GLU A 35 7.29 -7.68 -2.38
N HIS A 36 8.45 -7.52 -1.72
CA HIS A 36 8.96 -8.50 -0.77
C HIS A 36 8.03 -8.71 0.43
N LEU A 37 7.37 -7.65 0.91
CA LEU A 37 6.33 -7.75 1.93
C LEU A 37 5.05 -8.34 1.32
N PHE A 38 4.59 -7.81 0.20
CA PHE A 38 3.31 -8.20 -0.41
C PHE A 38 3.24 -9.69 -0.74
N THR A 39 4.35 -10.26 -1.22
CA THR A 39 4.44 -11.67 -1.61
C THR A 39 4.45 -12.66 -0.44
N ILE A 40 4.61 -12.19 0.80
CA ILE A 40 4.60 -13.04 2.00
C ILE A 40 3.32 -12.93 2.85
N LEU A 41 2.45 -11.96 2.56
CA LEU A 41 1.16 -11.79 3.24
C LEU A 41 0.21 -12.95 2.91
N GLU A 42 -0.83 -13.17 3.71
CA GLU A 42 -1.88 -14.11 3.37
C GLU A 42 -2.61 -13.69 2.07
N PRO A 43 -2.98 -14.62 1.15
CA PRO A 43 -3.53 -14.25 -0.16
C PRO A 43 -4.82 -13.41 -0.12
N ASP A 44 -5.64 -13.60 0.90
CA ASP A 44 -6.88 -12.85 1.16
C ASP A 44 -6.62 -11.38 1.52
N ARG A 45 -5.43 -11.06 2.00
CA ARG A 45 -5.02 -9.69 2.36
C ARG A 45 -4.31 -8.95 1.23
N ARG A 46 -3.99 -9.64 0.14
CA ARG A 46 -3.25 -9.09 -1.01
C ARG A 46 -4.20 -8.45 -2.01
N ALA A 47 -4.57 -7.19 -1.81
CA ALA A 47 -5.47 -6.50 -2.74
C ALA A 47 -4.80 -6.21 -4.08
N ALA A 48 -3.63 -5.54 -4.07
CA ALA A 48 -2.92 -5.19 -5.29
C ALA A 48 -1.44 -4.87 -5.04
N TRP A 49 -0.60 -5.22 -6.03
CA TRP A 49 0.76 -4.70 -6.14
C TRP A 49 1.02 -4.10 -7.52
N ALA A 50 1.75 -2.98 -7.55
CA ALA A 50 2.21 -2.36 -8.79
C ALA A 50 3.65 -1.81 -8.67
N PRO A 51 4.37 -1.58 -9.78
CA PRO A 51 5.70 -0.97 -9.74
C PRO A 51 5.74 0.47 -9.19
N SER A 52 4.65 1.23 -9.36
CA SER A 52 4.48 2.60 -8.86
C SER A 52 3.10 2.81 -8.23
N SER A 53 2.90 3.93 -7.52
CA SER A 53 1.60 4.32 -6.97
C SER A 53 0.52 4.49 -8.05
N GLU A 54 0.87 4.96 -9.24
CA GLU A 54 -0.09 5.17 -10.33
C GLU A 54 -0.81 3.87 -10.71
N GLY A 55 -0.09 2.75 -10.70
CA GLY A 55 -0.66 1.44 -11.05
C GLY A 55 -1.63 0.85 -10.02
N LEU A 56 -1.82 1.50 -8.88
CA LEU A 56 -2.77 1.06 -7.84
C LEU A 56 -4.13 1.77 -7.91
N MET A 57 -4.25 2.83 -8.72
CA MET A 57 -5.37 3.77 -8.62
C MET A 57 -6.73 3.10 -8.88
N ASP A 58 -6.87 2.40 -10.00
CA ASP A 58 -8.14 1.76 -10.37
C ASP A 58 -8.54 0.69 -9.35
N GLN A 59 -7.60 -0.16 -8.95
CA GLN A 59 -7.87 -1.22 -7.96
C GLN A 59 -8.23 -0.66 -6.59
N LEU A 60 -7.63 0.46 -6.19
CA LEU A 60 -7.95 1.12 -4.92
C LEU A 60 -9.36 1.72 -4.97
N LEU A 61 -9.71 2.46 -6.02
CA LEU A 61 -11.04 3.06 -6.19
C LEU A 61 -12.15 2.00 -6.27
N ASP A 62 -11.86 0.89 -6.97
CA ASP A 62 -12.79 -0.22 -7.07
C ASP A 62 -12.98 -0.96 -5.75
N ALA A 63 -11.99 -1.00 -4.86
CA ALA A 63 -12.07 -1.76 -3.62
C ALA A 63 -12.72 -0.98 -2.47
N VAL A 64 -12.43 0.31 -2.31
CA VAL A 64 -12.86 1.10 -1.14
C VAL A 64 -14.38 1.27 -1.12
N ARG A 65 -14.99 1.14 0.07
CA ARG A 65 -16.42 1.26 0.32
C ARG A 65 -16.74 2.26 1.43
N PRO A 66 -17.99 2.79 1.47
CA PRO A 66 -18.44 3.60 2.59
C PRO A 66 -18.30 2.83 3.91
N GLY A 67 -17.63 3.45 4.89
CA GLY A 67 -17.35 2.85 6.20
C GLY A 67 -15.92 2.34 6.37
N ASP A 68 -15.15 2.22 5.28
CA ASP A 68 -13.75 1.79 5.36
C ASP A 68 -12.87 2.88 5.97
N ALA A 69 -11.84 2.46 6.71
CA ALA A 69 -10.75 3.32 7.16
C ALA A 69 -9.50 3.06 6.30
N VAL A 70 -9.00 4.09 5.61
CA VAL A 70 -7.87 3.95 4.68
C VAL A 70 -6.66 4.75 5.18
N MET A 71 -5.52 4.07 5.34
CA MET A 71 -4.22 4.70 5.61
C MET A 71 -3.33 4.66 4.36
N ILE A 72 -2.92 5.83 3.87
CA ILE A 72 -1.96 5.94 2.78
C ILE A 72 -0.62 6.42 3.33
N LYS A 73 0.44 5.62 3.15
CA LYS A 73 1.79 5.93 3.62
C LYS A 73 2.85 5.63 2.56
N GLY A 74 3.76 6.58 2.37
CA GLY A 74 4.96 6.38 1.55
C GLY A 74 6.01 7.46 1.80
N SER A 75 7.19 7.27 1.22
CA SER A 75 8.20 8.34 1.11
C SER A 75 7.79 9.32 0.01
N LEU A 76 8.26 10.57 0.06
CA LEU A 76 7.88 11.58 -0.94
C LEU A 76 8.11 11.12 -2.38
N GLY A 77 9.27 10.50 -2.66
CA GLY A 77 9.62 9.96 -3.97
C GLY A 77 8.69 8.84 -4.48
N SER A 78 7.91 8.20 -3.60
CA SER A 78 6.93 7.18 -3.97
C SER A 78 5.62 7.77 -4.52
N ARG A 79 5.43 9.09 -4.43
CA ARG A 79 4.28 9.83 -4.98
C ARG A 79 2.90 9.35 -4.51
N MET A 80 2.77 8.92 -3.25
CA MET A 80 1.50 8.44 -2.69
C MET A 80 0.36 9.48 -2.69
N ALA A 81 0.69 10.77 -2.78
CA ALA A 81 -0.30 11.84 -2.87
C ALA A 81 -1.28 11.65 -4.05
N LEU A 82 -0.85 10.99 -5.13
CA LEU A 82 -1.72 10.69 -6.27
C LEU A 82 -2.94 9.85 -5.86
N LEU A 83 -2.74 8.85 -4.99
CA LEU A 83 -3.83 8.00 -4.49
C LEU A 83 -4.77 8.76 -3.54
N VAL A 84 -4.21 9.66 -2.73
CA VAL A 84 -5.01 10.53 -1.84
C VAL A 84 -5.93 11.43 -2.66
N GLU A 85 -5.39 12.08 -3.70
CA GLU A 85 -6.19 12.96 -4.56
C GLU A 85 -7.23 12.19 -5.37
N ALA A 86 -6.91 10.97 -5.84
CA ALA A 86 -7.88 10.10 -6.51
C ALA A 86 -9.07 9.75 -5.60
N LEU A 87 -8.80 9.31 -4.35
CA LEU A 87 -9.86 9.01 -3.38
C LEU A 87 -10.72 10.23 -3.04
N LYS A 88 -10.09 11.39 -2.82
CA LYS A 88 -10.82 12.64 -2.54
C LYS A 88 -11.72 13.03 -3.70
N GLY A 89 -11.22 12.92 -4.93
CA GLY A 89 -12.00 13.20 -6.15
C GLY A 89 -13.21 12.27 -6.27
N TRP A 90 -13.00 10.97 -6.06
CA TRP A 90 -14.03 9.95 -6.19
C TRP A 90 -15.21 10.10 -5.23
N PHE A 91 -14.95 10.41 -3.96
CA PHE A 91 -16.00 10.59 -2.94
C PHE A 91 -16.57 12.01 -2.86
N SER A 92 -16.00 12.96 -3.60
CA SER A 92 -16.53 14.32 -3.74
C SER A 92 -17.48 14.50 -4.93
N ALA A 93 -17.54 13.51 -5.82
CA ALA A 93 -18.45 13.44 -6.95
C ALA A 93 -19.80 12.81 -6.54
#